data_AF-A0A800JF16-F1
#
_entry.id   AF-A0A800JF16-F1
#
_cell.length_a   1.000
_cell.length_b   1.000
_cell.length_c   1.000
_cell.angle_alpha   90.00
_cell.angle_beta   90.00
_cell.angle_gamma   90.00
#
_symmetry.space_group_name_H-M   'P 1'
#
loop_
_entity.id
_entity.type
_entity.pdbx_description
1 polymer ?
#
loop_
_entity_poly.entity_id
_entity_poly.type
_entity_poly.pdbx_seq_one_letter_code
_entity_poly.pdbx_strand_id
1 'polypeptide(L)'
;PADKFSEFIAASSAPDYWNNVILDSQRDRMVTAAATAVGINMTFLLPYSMLRKGWGKEHRGLASFDLGMGLFIPFFLATTCVVIASANQFHGKYDEGLLNTEMATEQTAKLQGAYEKNLAGIQTHLGVLESPNHQDRQLAAMLVSRDAFQLAGSLEKLTGNKAVSQTIFGIGVVGMAVSTIIILMLINGFCLTEALGAKMSGVVHRAGSLLPGITGALGFLYLWSNADAKFWLAVPTSIFGMVLLPIAYFTFFCMINSKELMGDALPKGGKRVALNLAMGLALLAASIGAAWSIWSKIQWIGVGVVGVFILLVWLGHGYRKLNQKLDRIESKLGDK
;
A
#
# COMPACT_ATOMS: atom_id res chain seq x y z
N PRO A 1 6.75 14.55 -16.60
CA PRO A 1 5.46 13.91 -16.93
C PRO A 1 5.68 12.73 -17.87
N ALA A 2 4.68 11.86 -18.07
CA ALA A 2 4.77 10.86 -19.14
C ALA A 2 4.67 11.56 -20.52
N ASP A 3 5.43 11.06 -21.51
CA ASP A 3 5.58 11.70 -22.82
C ASP A 3 4.26 11.95 -23.55
N LYS A 4 3.26 11.10 -23.29
CA LYS A 4 1.92 11.20 -23.88
C LYS A 4 1.15 12.47 -23.47
N PHE A 5 1.56 13.16 -22.40
CA PHE A 5 0.97 14.43 -21.99
C PHE A 5 1.70 15.65 -22.58
N SER A 6 2.89 15.49 -23.13
CA SER A 6 3.78 16.61 -23.49
C SER A 6 3.14 17.59 -24.47
N GLU A 7 2.49 17.08 -25.53
CA GLU A 7 1.81 17.93 -26.53
C GLU A 7 0.61 18.67 -25.93
N PHE A 8 -0.19 18.00 -25.10
CA PHE A 8 -1.35 18.59 -24.43
C PHE A 8 -0.93 19.67 -23.43
N ILE A 9 0.15 19.44 -22.67
CA ILE A 9 0.70 20.41 -21.72
C ILE A 9 1.24 21.63 -22.47
N ALA A 10 2.00 21.43 -23.56
CA ALA A 10 2.57 22.53 -24.32
C ALA A 10 1.49 23.46 -24.93
N ALA A 11 0.32 22.91 -25.28
CA ALA A 11 -0.82 23.65 -25.82
C ALA A 11 -1.86 24.08 -24.77
N SER A 12 -1.61 23.82 -23.48
CA SER A 12 -2.49 24.20 -22.38
C SER A 12 -2.37 25.69 -22.03
N SER A 13 -3.36 26.25 -21.34
CA SER A 13 -3.29 27.66 -20.90
C SER A 13 -2.27 27.88 -19.79
N ALA A 14 -2.02 26.86 -18.97
CA ALA A 14 -1.01 26.89 -17.90
C ALA A 14 -0.15 25.62 -17.91
N PRO A 15 0.89 25.55 -18.78
CA PRO A 15 1.76 24.38 -18.89
C PRO A 15 2.43 24.00 -17.56
N ASP A 16 2.90 24.99 -16.79
CA ASP A 16 3.57 24.76 -15.52
C ASP A 16 2.63 24.18 -14.46
N TYR A 17 1.36 24.62 -14.42
CA TYR A 17 0.35 24.07 -13.53
C TYR A 17 0.15 22.58 -13.80
N TRP A 18 -0.13 22.21 -15.06
CA TRP A 18 -0.37 20.82 -15.42
C TRP A 18 0.86 19.94 -15.24
N ASN A 19 2.06 20.47 -15.54
CA ASN A 19 3.31 19.77 -15.29
C ASN A 19 3.44 19.38 -13.81
N ASN A 20 3.19 20.32 -12.90
CA ASN A 20 3.25 20.07 -11.46
C ASN A 20 2.15 19.09 -11.00
N VAL A 21 0.90 19.30 -11.41
CA VAL A 21 -0.23 18.42 -11.04
C VAL A 21 0.02 16.98 -11.50
N ILE A 22 0.50 16.79 -12.73
CA ILE A 22 0.76 15.46 -13.29
C ILE A 22 1.95 14.80 -12.56
N LEU A 23 3.04 15.53 -12.34
CA LEU A 23 4.21 15.01 -11.64
C LEU A 23 3.87 14.59 -10.21
N ASP A 24 3.13 15.41 -9.48
CA ASP A 24 2.74 15.09 -8.11
C ASP A 24 1.77 13.92 -8.04
N SER A 25 0.81 13.83 -8.98
CA SER A 25 -0.07 12.66 -9.07
C SER A 25 0.69 11.38 -9.41
N GLN A 26 1.64 11.44 -10.35
CA GLN A 26 2.48 10.30 -10.71
C GLN A 26 3.34 9.83 -9.52
N ARG A 27 3.95 10.77 -8.80
CA ARG A 27 4.74 10.49 -7.60
C ARG A 27 3.87 9.86 -6.50
N ASP A 28 2.71 10.43 -6.20
CA ASP A 28 1.79 9.91 -5.17
C ASP A 28 1.32 8.48 -5.51
N ARG A 29 0.99 8.22 -6.78
CA ARG A 29 0.62 6.87 -7.24
C ARG A 29 1.78 5.87 -7.15
N MET A 30 3.00 6.27 -7.54
CA MET A 30 4.19 5.42 -7.42
C MET A 30 4.50 5.08 -5.96
N VAL A 31 4.48 6.08 -5.08
CA VAL A 31 4.72 5.89 -3.65
C VAL A 31 3.64 5.02 -3.03
N THR A 32 2.36 5.29 -3.33
CA THR A 32 1.24 4.48 -2.84
C THR A 32 1.33 3.04 -3.32
N ALA A 33 1.66 2.81 -4.60
CA ALA A 33 1.83 1.46 -5.14
C ALA A 33 2.99 0.71 -4.49
N ALA A 34 4.12 1.38 -4.23
CA ALA A 34 5.22 0.78 -3.48
C ALA A 34 4.82 0.45 -2.04
N ALA A 35 4.08 1.35 -1.38
CA ALA A 35 3.57 1.16 -0.02
C ALA A 35 2.68 -0.07 0.11
N THR A 36 1.79 -0.26 -0.87
CA THR A 36 0.82 -1.36 -0.87
C THR A 36 1.43 -2.68 -1.33
N ALA A 37 2.42 -2.63 -2.22
CA ALA A 37 3.13 -3.83 -2.69
C ALA A 37 4.01 -4.46 -1.59
N VAL A 38 4.66 -3.64 -0.77
CA VAL A 38 5.50 -4.13 0.33
C VAL A 38 4.65 -4.37 1.57
N GLY A 39 3.95 -5.50 1.59
CA GLY A 39 3.24 -5.97 2.77
C GLY A 39 4.22 -6.38 3.87
N ILE A 40 4.62 -5.45 4.75
CA ILE A 40 5.40 -5.75 5.98
C ILE A 40 4.76 -6.92 6.73
N ASN A 41 3.43 -6.95 6.74
CA ASN A 41 2.57 -8.01 7.25
C ASN A 41 3.01 -9.44 6.85
N MET A 42 3.38 -9.67 5.59
CA MET A 42 3.83 -10.99 5.11
C MET A 42 5.19 -11.40 5.68
N THR A 43 6.03 -10.43 6.05
CA THR A 43 7.35 -10.72 6.62
C THR A 43 7.27 -11.36 8.01
N PHE A 44 6.16 -11.17 8.73
CA PHE A 44 5.89 -11.81 10.01
C PHE A 44 5.07 -13.10 9.86
N LEU A 45 4.07 -13.09 8.97
CA LEU A 45 3.17 -14.23 8.81
C LEU A 45 3.86 -15.43 8.15
N LEU A 46 4.76 -15.21 7.18
CA LEU A 46 5.42 -16.29 6.46
C LEU A 46 6.32 -17.15 7.38
N PRO A 47 7.26 -16.57 8.18
CA PRO A 47 8.03 -17.35 9.15
C PRO A 47 7.16 -18.13 10.14
N TYR A 48 6.10 -17.51 10.65
CA TYR A 48 5.18 -18.16 11.58
C TYR A 48 4.44 -19.34 10.95
N SER A 49 3.92 -19.16 9.73
CA SER A 49 3.25 -20.21 8.97
C SER A 49 4.18 -21.41 8.73
N MET A 50 5.45 -21.14 8.40
CA MET A 50 6.47 -22.20 8.25
C MET A 50 6.73 -22.93 9.58
N LEU A 51 6.95 -22.19 10.68
CA LEU A 51 7.18 -22.78 12.00
C LEU A 51 5.99 -23.64 12.47
N ARG A 52 4.76 -23.19 12.24
CA ARG A 52 3.55 -23.95 12.59
C ARG A 52 3.40 -25.25 11.81
N LYS A 53 3.90 -25.30 10.56
CA LYS A 53 3.97 -26.52 9.75
C LYS A 53 5.17 -27.42 10.13
N GLY A 54 6.00 -27.00 11.08
CA GLY A 54 7.25 -27.70 11.42
C GLY A 54 8.35 -27.56 10.37
N TRP A 55 8.24 -26.59 9.46
CA TRP A 55 9.22 -26.41 8.38
C TRP A 55 10.49 -25.76 8.92
N GLY A 56 11.51 -26.59 9.12
CA GLY A 56 12.86 -26.20 9.51
C GLY A 56 13.82 -26.00 8.34
N LYS A 57 15.12 -26.14 8.63
CA LYS A 57 16.20 -25.92 7.66
C LYS A 57 16.15 -26.90 6.48
N GLU A 58 15.77 -28.16 6.70
CA GLU A 58 15.67 -29.15 5.60
C GLU A 58 14.60 -28.79 4.55
N HIS A 59 13.57 -28.03 4.94
CA HIS A 59 12.43 -27.69 4.08
C HIS A 59 12.66 -26.43 3.22
N ARG A 60 13.84 -25.81 3.27
CA ARG A 60 14.13 -24.53 2.58
C ARG A 60 13.90 -24.58 1.06
N GLY A 61 14.25 -25.70 0.42
CA GLY A 61 14.00 -25.89 -1.01
C GLY A 61 12.51 -25.89 -1.32
N LEU A 62 11.74 -26.66 -0.55
CA LEU A 62 10.29 -26.74 -0.67
C LEU A 62 9.62 -25.39 -0.37
N ALA A 63 10.07 -24.68 0.67
CA ALA A 63 9.55 -23.35 1.01
C ALA A 63 9.82 -22.31 -0.09
N SER A 64 11.00 -22.35 -0.71
CA SER A 64 11.33 -21.45 -1.83
C SER A 64 10.51 -21.77 -3.08
N PHE A 65 10.28 -23.06 -3.35
CA PHE A 65 9.43 -23.50 -4.44
C PHE A 65 7.96 -23.11 -4.22
N ASP A 66 7.42 -23.35 -3.02
CA ASP A 66 6.06 -22.96 -2.62
C ASP A 66 5.87 -21.44 -2.72
N LEU A 67 6.85 -20.65 -2.26
CA LEU A 67 6.80 -19.19 -2.40
C LEU A 67 6.87 -18.74 -3.87
N GLY A 68 7.70 -19.40 -4.69
CA GLY A 68 7.81 -19.11 -6.11
C GLY A 68 6.51 -19.39 -6.87
N MET A 69 5.97 -20.60 -6.71
CA MET A 69 4.78 -21.07 -7.40
C MET A 69 3.48 -20.48 -6.84
N GLY A 70 3.39 -20.35 -5.52
CA GLY A 70 2.17 -19.92 -4.82
C GLY A 70 2.04 -18.41 -4.65
N LEU A 71 3.15 -17.66 -4.70
CA LEU A 71 3.13 -16.20 -4.53
C LEU A 71 3.71 -15.45 -5.74
N PHE A 72 4.96 -15.72 -6.13
CA PHE A 72 5.65 -14.91 -7.13
C PHE A 72 5.04 -15.02 -8.53
N ILE A 73 4.86 -16.24 -9.06
CA ILE A 73 4.33 -16.44 -10.43
C ILE A 73 2.91 -15.88 -10.57
N PRO A 74 1.94 -16.19 -9.67
CA PRO A 74 0.59 -15.64 -9.75
C PRO A 74 0.60 -14.11 -9.65
N PHE A 75 1.37 -13.54 -8.71
CA PHE A 75 1.48 -12.10 -8.55
C PHE A 75 2.05 -11.43 -9.81
N PHE A 76 3.13 -11.98 -10.37
CA PHE A 76 3.76 -11.47 -11.58
C PHE A 76 2.81 -11.49 -12.77
N LEU A 77 2.13 -12.62 -13.01
CA LEU A 77 1.18 -12.76 -14.11
C LEU A 77 -0.02 -11.82 -13.94
N ALA A 78 -0.66 -11.83 -12.76
CA ALA A 78 -1.83 -11.01 -12.50
C ALA A 78 -1.50 -9.52 -12.61
N THR A 79 -0.41 -9.06 -11.98
CA THR A 79 0.00 -7.66 -12.01
C THR A 79 0.37 -7.22 -13.43
N THR A 80 1.10 -8.06 -14.17
CA THR A 80 1.46 -7.77 -15.56
C THR A 80 0.21 -7.65 -16.44
N CYS A 81 -0.73 -8.58 -16.33
CA CYS A 81 -2.00 -8.51 -17.06
C CYS A 81 -2.80 -7.25 -16.71
N VAL A 82 -2.90 -6.89 -15.43
CA VAL A 82 -3.60 -5.68 -14.99
C VAL A 82 -2.92 -4.41 -15.51
N VAL A 83 -1.59 -4.35 -15.50
CA VAL A 83 -0.82 -3.21 -16.03
C VAL A 83 -1.04 -3.09 -17.54
N ILE A 84 -0.96 -4.18 -18.29
CA ILE A 84 -1.20 -4.20 -19.75
C ILE A 84 -2.65 -3.78 -20.05
N ALA A 85 -3.63 -4.35 -19.35
CA ALA A 85 -5.04 -4.01 -19.53
C ALA A 85 -5.31 -2.53 -19.25
N SER A 86 -4.78 -2.01 -18.14
CA SER A 86 -4.90 -0.60 -17.77
C SER A 86 -4.22 0.32 -18.78
N ALA A 87 -3.04 -0.06 -19.28
CA ALA A 87 -2.32 0.73 -20.27
C ALA A 87 -3.10 0.80 -21.60
N ASN A 88 -3.62 -0.32 -22.08
CA ASN A 88 -4.39 -0.36 -23.33
C ASN A 88 -5.71 0.42 -23.23
N GLN A 89 -6.39 0.34 -22.09
CA GLN A 89 -7.68 0.99 -21.86
C GLN A 89 -7.56 2.49 -21.58
N PHE A 90 -6.56 2.90 -20.79
CA PHE A 90 -6.60 4.21 -20.12
C PHE A 90 -5.37 5.10 -20.37
N HIS A 91 -4.28 4.58 -20.92
CA HIS A 91 -3.06 5.38 -21.06
C HIS A 91 -3.27 6.56 -22.03
N GLY A 92 -3.38 7.77 -21.49
CA GLY A 92 -3.68 9.00 -22.23
C GLY A 92 -5.02 8.98 -22.99
N LYS A 93 -5.99 8.18 -22.52
CA LYS A 93 -7.35 8.16 -23.02
C LYS A 93 -8.28 8.74 -21.96
N TYR A 94 -9.33 9.42 -22.39
CA TYR A 94 -10.36 9.95 -21.50
C TYR A 94 -11.75 9.55 -22.01
N ASP A 95 -12.77 9.81 -21.20
CA ASP A 95 -14.15 9.55 -21.59
C ASP A 95 -14.64 10.79 -22.35
N GLU A 96 -14.93 10.63 -23.64
CA GLU A 96 -15.36 11.73 -24.50
C GLU A 96 -16.68 12.37 -24.02
N GLY A 97 -17.51 11.60 -23.32
CA GLY A 97 -18.73 12.09 -22.66
C GLY A 97 -18.50 13.20 -21.65
N LEU A 98 -17.27 13.34 -21.12
CA LEU A 98 -16.89 14.42 -20.19
C LEU A 98 -16.73 15.77 -20.91
N LEU A 99 -16.41 15.76 -22.21
CA LEU A 99 -16.27 16.96 -23.03
C LEU A 99 -17.49 17.19 -23.92
N ASN A 100 -18.17 16.12 -24.33
CA ASN A 100 -19.36 16.16 -25.15
C ASN A 100 -20.53 15.42 -24.47
N THR A 101 -21.50 16.19 -23.98
CA THR A 101 -22.69 15.67 -23.29
C THR A 101 -23.51 14.70 -24.15
N GLU A 102 -23.46 14.79 -25.47
CA GLU A 102 -24.18 13.86 -26.37
C GLU A 102 -23.58 12.45 -26.36
N MET A 103 -22.31 12.32 -25.98
CA MET A 103 -21.60 11.04 -25.85
C MET A 103 -21.58 10.54 -24.40
N ALA A 104 -22.29 11.21 -23.49
CA ALA A 104 -22.31 10.85 -22.09
C ALA A 104 -23.02 9.51 -21.86
N THR A 105 -22.37 8.67 -21.08
CA THR A 105 -22.91 7.38 -20.64
C THR A 105 -23.20 7.41 -19.14
N GLU A 106 -23.86 6.37 -18.63
CA GLU A 106 -24.04 6.20 -17.17
C GLU A 106 -22.70 6.18 -16.42
N GLN A 107 -21.62 5.72 -17.06
CA GLN A 107 -20.28 5.73 -16.47
C GLN A 107 -19.68 7.15 -16.43
N THR A 108 -19.99 7.97 -17.44
CA THR A 108 -19.55 9.37 -17.50
C THR A 108 -20.05 10.17 -16.29
N ALA A 109 -21.30 9.94 -15.86
CA ALA A 109 -21.86 10.59 -14.67
C ALA A 109 -21.06 10.30 -13.39
N LYS A 110 -20.47 9.11 -13.25
CA LYS A 110 -19.63 8.74 -12.09
C LYS A 110 -18.26 9.42 -12.10
N LEU A 111 -17.80 9.84 -13.27
CA LEU A 111 -16.50 10.51 -13.46
C LEU A 111 -16.62 12.03 -13.37
N GLN A 112 -17.82 12.56 -13.59
CA GLN A 112 -18.09 13.98 -13.71
C GLN A 112 -17.58 14.79 -12.50
N GLY A 113 -17.83 14.33 -11.28
CA GLY A 113 -17.37 15.05 -10.08
C GLY A 113 -15.85 15.17 -9.97
N ALA A 114 -15.11 14.14 -10.40
CA ALA A 114 -13.63 14.20 -10.42
C ALA A 114 -13.12 15.09 -11.56
N TYR A 115 -13.80 15.10 -12.70
CA TYR A 115 -13.51 15.99 -13.82
C TYR A 115 -13.72 17.46 -13.45
N GLU A 116 -14.86 17.79 -12.85
CA GLU A 116 -15.19 19.13 -12.37
C GLU A 116 -14.22 19.62 -11.30
N LYS A 117 -13.77 18.72 -10.41
CA LYS A 117 -12.71 19.04 -9.44
C LYS A 117 -11.40 19.44 -10.12
N ASN A 118 -10.99 18.72 -11.17
CA ASN A 118 -9.79 19.05 -11.92
C ASN A 118 -9.94 20.39 -12.66
N LEU A 119 -11.11 20.65 -13.25
CA LEU A 119 -11.42 21.93 -13.89
C LEU A 119 -11.43 23.10 -12.91
N ALA A 120 -12.02 22.92 -11.72
CA ALA A 120 -12.02 23.93 -10.68
C ALA A 120 -10.58 24.27 -10.23
N GLY A 121 -9.70 23.26 -10.20
CA GLY A 121 -8.28 23.44 -9.88
C GLY A 121 -7.56 24.37 -10.86
N ILE A 122 -7.69 24.13 -12.17
CA ILE A 122 -7.08 25.00 -13.20
C ILE A 122 -7.77 26.37 -13.25
N GLN A 123 -9.09 26.44 -13.11
CA GLN A 123 -9.83 27.71 -13.07
C GLN A 123 -9.36 28.61 -11.93
N THR A 124 -9.10 28.02 -10.75
CA THR A 124 -8.57 28.76 -9.60
C THR A 124 -7.17 29.30 -9.88
N HIS A 125 -6.35 28.57 -10.64
CA HIS A 125 -4.99 28.98 -11.00
C HIS A 125 -4.97 30.10 -12.05
N LEU A 126 -5.85 30.03 -13.05
CA LEU A 126 -6.00 31.05 -14.09
C LEU A 126 -6.67 32.33 -13.58
N GLY A 127 -7.45 32.23 -12.51
CA GLY A 127 -8.21 33.34 -11.94
C GLY A 127 -9.56 33.56 -12.63
N VAL A 128 -10.15 34.74 -12.45
CA VAL A 128 -11.54 35.03 -12.87
C VAL A 128 -11.64 35.42 -14.35
N LEU A 129 -10.55 35.87 -14.97
CA LEU A 129 -10.55 36.48 -16.31
C LEU A 129 -10.25 35.48 -17.44
N GLU A 130 -9.67 34.33 -17.12
CA GLU A 130 -9.27 33.33 -18.10
C GLU A 130 -10.02 32.01 -17.87
N SER A 131 -10.59 31.47 -18.95
CA SER A 131 -11.27 30.17 -18.91
C SER A 131 -10.33 29.08 -19.45
N PRO A 132 -10.33 27.87 -18.85
CA PRO A 132 -9.60 26.72 -19.34
C PRO A 132 -9.91 26.44 -20.81
N ASN A 133 -8.85 26.34 -21.62
CA ASN A 133 -8.93 26.06 -23.04
C ASN A 133 -9.32 24.58 -23.29
N HIS A 134 -9.46 24.19 -24.55
CA HIS A 134 -9.82 22.81 -24.90
C HIS A 134 -8.81 21.78 -24.37
N GLN A 135 -7.51 22.11 -24.36
CA GLN A 135 -6.47 21.18 -23.94
C GLN A 135 -6.43 21.02 -22.42
N ASP A 136 -6.74 22.08 -21.67
CA ASP A 136 -6.94 22.00 -20.23
C ASP A 136 -8.10 21.07 -19.88
N ARG A 137 -9.20 21.13 -20.64
CA ARG A 137 -10.36 20.23 -20.48
C ARG A 137 -9.99 18.78 -20.78
N GLN A 138 -9.22 18.54 -21.85
CA GLN A 138 -8.71 17.20 -22.15
C GLN A 138 -7.79 16.67 -21.04
N LEU A 139 -6.84 17.48 -20.56
CA LEU A 139 -5.94 17.12 -19.46
C LEU A 139 -6.72 16.82 -18.18
N ALA A 140 -7.70 17.66 -17.82
CA ALA A 140 -8.58 17.44 -16.69
C ALA A 140 -9.35 16.11 -16.79
N ALA A 141 -9.83 15.75 -17.98
CA ALA A 141 -10.54 14.49 -18.24
C ALA A 141 -9.61 13.26 -18.24
N MET A 142 -8.38 13.39 -18.74
CA MET A 142 -7.37 12.33 -18.71
C MET A 142 -6.90 11.99 -17.30
N LEU A 143 -6.92 12.96 -16.39
CA LEU A 143 -6.47 12.78 -15.01
C LEU A 143 -7.52 12.17 -14.07
N VAL A 144 -8.76 12.00 -14.54
CA VAL A 144 -9.79 11.30 -13.79
C VAL A 144 -9.39 9.84 -13.57
N SER A 145 -9.31 9.43 -12.31
CA SER A 145 -9.01 8.05 -11.92
C SER A 145 -10.12 7.10 -12.37
N ARG A 146 -9.72 5.93 -12.86
CA ARG A 146 -10.64 4.89 -13.32
C ARG A 146 -10.88 3.85 -12.25
N ASP A 147 -12.09 3.32 -12.20
CA ASP A 147 -12.49 2.33 -11.20
C ASP A 147 -12.41 0.88 -11.72
N ALA A 148 -12.66 -0.06 -10.81
CA ALA A 148 -12.70 -1.49 -11.09
C ALA A 148 -13.71 -1.87 -12.18
N PHE A 149 -14.87 -1.20 -12.23
CA PHE A 149 -15.92 -1.48 -13.21
C PHE A 149 -15.49 -1.07 -14.62
N GLN A 150 -14.77 0.03 -14.75
CA GLN A 150 -14.19 0.46 -16.02
C GLN A 150 -13.07 -0.49 -16.47
N LEU A 151 -12.23 -0.94 -15.54
CA LEU A 151 -11.19 -1.91 -15.86
C LEU A 151 -11.77 -3.26 -16.28
N ALA A 152 -12.89 -3.69 -15.68
CA ALA A 152 -13.61 -4.89 -16.09
C ALA A 152 -14.08 -4.83 -17.56
N GLY A 153 -14.33 -3.63 -18.12
CA GLY A 153 -14.64 -3.46 -19.55
C GLY A 153 -13.50 -3.90 -20.48
N SER A 154 -12.27 -4.05 -19.97
CA SER A 154 -11.11 -4.48 -20.78
C SER A 154 -11.24 -5.91 -21.29
N LEU A 155 -11.99 -6.73 -20.54
CA LEU A 155 -12.24 -8.13 -20.87
C LEU A 155 -13.44 -8.29 -21.82
N GLU A 156 -14.22 -7.23 -22.09
CA GLU A 156 -15.44 -7.33 -22.89
C GLU A 156 -15.16 -7.78 -24.33
N LYS A 157 -14.04 -7.33 -24.91
CA LYS A 157 -13.59 -7.79 -26.24
C LYS A 157 -13.23 -9.28 -26.29
N LEU A 158 -12.86 -9.85 -25.15
CA LEU A 158 -12.51 -11.27 -25.02
C LEU A 158 -13.74 -12.12 -24.67
N THR A 159 -14.62 -11.63 -23.81
CA THR A 159 -15.82 -12.37 -23.37
C THR A 159 -16.99 -12.22 -24.34
N GLY A 160 -16.97 -11.21 -25.21
CA GLY A 160 -18.10 -10.84 -26.08
C GLY A 160 -19.34 -10.39 -25.33
N ASN A 161 -19.27 -10.25 -24.00
CA ASN A 161 -20.41 -9.95 -23.15
C ASN A 161 -19.97 -9.15 -21.91
N LYS A 162 -20.52 -7.93 -21.80
CA LYS A 162 -20.28 -7.01 -20.68
C LYS A 162 -20.65 -7.62 -19.33
N ALA A 163 -21.77 -8.33 -19.22
CA ALA A 163 -22.20 -8.93 -17.96
C ALA A 163 -21.20 -9.99 -17.48
N VAL A 164 -20.76 -10.88 -18.37
CA VAL A 164 -19.73 -11.90 -18.07
C VAL A 164 -18.43 -11.24 -17.64
N SER A 165 -18.03 -10.17 -18.33
CA SER A 165 -16.84 -9.37 -18.02
C SER A 165 -16.88 -8.82 -16.59
N GLN A 166 -17.99 -8.17 -16.23
CA GLN A 166 -18.20 -7.59 -14.90
C GLN A 166 -18.29 -8.65 -13.82
N THR A 167 -18.95 -9.79 -14.07
CA THR A 167 -19.07 -10.88 -13.10
C THR A 167 -17.71 -11.53 -12.81
N ILE A 168 -16.95 -11.91 -13.83
CA ILE A 168 -15.63 -12.54 -13.65
C ILE A 168 -14.69 -11.59 -12.91
N PHE A 169 -14.64 -10.33 -13.34
CA PHE A 169 -13.82 -9.32 -12.70
C PHE A 169 -14.25 -9.08 -11.24
N GLY A 170 -15.56 -8.97 -11.00
CA GLY A 170 -16.14 -8.79 -9.67
C GLY A 170 -15.79 -9.93 -8.71
N ILE A 171 -15.86 -11.18 -9.16
CA ILE A 171 -15.43 -12.35 -8.37
C ILE A 171 -13.95 -12.21 -7.98
N GLY A 172 -13.09 -11.79 -8.92
CA GLY A 172 -11.69 -11.52 -8.66
C GLY A 172 -11.47 -10.44 -7.59
N VAL A 173 -12.20 -9.32 -7.68
CA VAL A 173 -12.15 -8.23 -6.69
C VAL A 173 -12.57 -8.71 -5.31
N VAL A 174 -13.66 -9.49 -5.21
CA VAL A 174 -14.10 -10.08 -3.94
C VAL A 174 -13.04 -11.03 -3.37
N GLY A 175 -12.44 -11.89 -4.21
CA GLY A 175 -11.37 -12.78 -3.79
C GLY A 175 -10.14 -12.05 -3.23
N MET A 176 -9.73 -10.95 -3.87
CA MET A 176 -8.65 -10.09 -3.37
C MET A 176 -8.99 -9.44 -2.02
N ALA A 177 -10.22 -8.93 -1.86
CA ALA A 177 -10.65 -8.32 -0.61
C ALA A 177 -10.71 -9.35 0.53
N VAL A 178 -11.31 -10.52 0.29
CA VAL A 178 -11.46 -11.60 1.27
C VAL A 178 -10.10 -12.17 1.70
N SER A 179 -9.20 -12.43 0.75
CA SER A 179 -7.85 -12.91 1.09
C SER A 179 -7.07 -11.90 1.94
N THR A 180 -7.15 -10.61 1.58
CA THR A 180 -6.48 -9.54 2.33
C THR A 180 -7.00 -9.42 3.76
N ILE A 181 -8.33 -9.39 3.95
CA ILE A 181 -8.89 -9.24 5.31
C ILE A 181 -8.56 -10.45 6.18
N ILE A 182 -8.56 -11.67 5.64
CA ILE A 182 -8.18 -12.88 6.39
C ILE A 182 -6.73 -12.78 6.88
N ILE A 183 -5.81 -12.32 6.04
CA ILE A 183 -4.40 -12.14 6.43
C ILE A 183 -4.28 -11.10 7.54
N LEU A 184 -4.97 -9.96 7.42
CA LEU A 184 -4.99 -8.92 8.46
C LEU A 184 -5.56 -9.43 9.79
N MET A 185 -6.63 -10.22 9.73
CA MET A 185 -7.22 -10.89 10.89
C MET A 185 -6.20 -11.80 11.58
N LEU A 186 -5.55 -12.71 10.83
CA LEU A 186 -4.56 -13.63 11.38
C LEU A 186 -3.37 -12.91 12.02
N ILE A 187 -2.88 -11.85 11.38
CA ILE A 187 -1.74 -11.07 11.88
C ILE A 187 -2.11 -10.32 13.15
N ASN A 188 -3.27 -9.65 13.17
CA ASN A 188 -3.69 -8.91 14.35
C ASN A 188 -3.90 -9.83 15.55
N GLY A 189 -4.50 -11.02 15.32
CA GLY A 189 -4.61 -12.05 16.35
C GLY A 189 -3.26 -12.51 16.88
N PHE A 190 -2.25 -12.66 16.01
CA PHE A 190 -0.90 -13.01 16.41
C PHE A 190 -0.23 -11.89 17.21
N CYS A 191 -0.18 -10.68 16.67
CA CYS A 191 0.46 -9.52 17.30
C CYS A 191 -0.13 -9.22 18.68
N LEU A 192 -1.45 -9.30 18.85
CA LEU A 192 -2.10 -9.06 20.14
C LEU A 192 -1.77 -10.16 21.15
N THR A 193 -1.68 -11.42 20.70
CA THR A 193 -1.33 -12.55 21.55
C THR A 193 0.11 -12.42 22.06
N GLU A 194 1.04 -12.08 21.18
CA GLU A 194 2.45 -11.83 21.54
C GLU A 194 2.61 -10.59 22.44
N ALA A 195 1.91 -9.48 22.13
CA ALA A 195 1.97 -8.25 22.92
C ALA A 195 1.50 -8.44 24.37
N LEU A 196 0.54 -9.35 24.59
CA LEU A 196 -0.01 -9.66 25.91
C LEU A 196 0.62 -10.90 26.56
N GLY A 197 1.61 -11.54 25.92
CA GLY A 197 2.21 -12.79 26.41
C GLY A 197 1.20 -13.95 26.57
N ALA A 198 0.09 -13.91 25.82
CA ALA A 198 -1.00 -14.87 25.94
C ALA A 198 -0.71 -16.15 25.14
N LYS A 199 -1.44 -17.24 25.46
CA LYS A 199 -1.28 -18.50 24.72
C LYS A 199 -1.89 -18.41 23.32
N MET A 200 -1.14 -18.88 22.33
CA MET A 200 -1.63 -19.05 20.95
C MET A 200 -2.88 -19.93 20.90
N SER A 201 -3.82 -19.58 20.01
CA SER A 201 -5.16 -20.18 19.90
C SER A 201 -6.13 -19.92 21.07
N GLY A 202 -5.72 -19.14 22.09
CA GLY A 202 -6.57 -18.71 23.20
C GLY A 202 -7.59 -17.63 22.85
N VAL A 203 -8.34 -17.16 23.85
CA VAL A 203 -9.40 -16.15 23.68
C VAL A 203 -8.85 -14.85 23.11
N VAL A 204 -7.68 -14.40 23.58
CA VAL A 204 -6.98 -13.20 23.07
C VAL A 204 -6.69 -13.32 21.58
N HIS A 205 -6.18 -14.47 21.14
CA HIS A 205 -5.89 -14.72 19.72
C HIS A 205 -7.16 -14.66 18.85
N ARG A 206 -8.25 -15.29 19.30
CA ARG A 206 -9.53 -15.31 18.58
C ARG A 206 -10.18 -13.93 18.53
N ALA A 207 -10.25 -13.24 19.66
CA ALA A 207 -10.79 -11.89 19.75
C ALA A 207 -9.97 -10.90 18.90
N GLY A 208 -8.64 -10.96 19.02
CA GLY A 208 -7.73 -10.17 18.19
C GLY A 208 -7.88 -10.47 16.70
N SER A 209 -8.17 -11.73 16.33
CA SER A 209 -8.40 -12.10 14.93
C SER A 209 -9.73 -11.61 14.39
N LEU A 210 -10.80 -11.63 15.20
CA LEU A 210 -12.13 -11.19 14.78
C LEU A 210 -12.25 -9.67 14.69
N LEU A 211 -11.51 -8.94 15.52
CA LEU A 211 -11.63 -7.49 15.64
C LEU A 211 -11.47 -6.76 14.29
N PRO A 212 -10.41 -7.00 13.48
CA PRO A 212 -10.29 -6.38 12.15
C PRO A 212 -11.42 -6.75 11.19
N GLY A 213 -11.94 -7.99 11.27
CA GLY A 213 -13.05 -8.43 10.43
C GLY A 213 -14.33 -7.65 10.75
N ILE A 214 -14.64 -7.48 12.04
CA ILE A 214 -15.80 -6.73 12.51
C ILE A 214 -15.64 -5.25 12.20
N THR A 215 -14.50 -4.63 12.55
CA THR A 215 -14.27 -3.20 12.32
C THR A 215 -14.14 -2.86 10.84
N GLY A 216 -13.57 -3.76 10.02
CA GLY A 216 -13.50 -3.61 8.57
C GLY A 216 -14.88 -3.73 7.90
N ALA A 217 -15.65 -4.76 8.25
CA ALA A 217 -16.97 -4.99 7.66
C ALA A 217 -18.02 -3.97 8.11
N LEU A 218 -18.06 -3.63 9.41
CA LEU A 218 -18.96 -2.60 9.94
C LEU A 218 -18.47 -1.19 9.61
N GLY A 219 -17.16 -1.00 9.46
CA GLY A 219 -16.56 0.25 9.03
C GLY A 219 -17.11 0.73 7.69
N PHE A 220 -17.38 -0.20 6.76
CA PHE A 220 -18.04 0.10 5.47
C PHE A 220 -19.35 0.89 5.62
N LEU A 221 -20.17 0.60 6.63
CA LEU A 221 -21.51 1.19 6.78
C LEU A 221 -21.47 2.68 7.20
N TYR A 222 -20.48 3.09 7.99
CA TYR A 222 -20.42 4.44 8.57
C TYR A 222 -19.21 5.26 8.09
N LEU A 223 -18.01 4.67 8.09
CA LEU A 223 -16.78 5.38 7.71
C LEU A 223 -16.73 5.70 6.21
N TRP A 224 -17.35 4.87 5.37
CA TRP A 224 -17.27 5.03 3.91
C TRP A 224 -18.45 5.82 3.30
N SER A 225 -19.37 6.28 4.14
CA SER A 225 -20.49 7.16 3.74
C SER A 225 -20.15 8.63 4.01
N ASN A 226 -19.23 8.90 4.94
CA ASN A 226 -18.83 10.24 5.37
C ASN A 226 -17.43 10.60 4.81
N ALA A 227 -17.34 11.70 4.07
CA ALA A 227 -16.09 12.14 3.43
C ALA A 227 -15.00 12.51 4.44
N ASP A 228 -15.36 13.15 5.55
CA ASP A 228 -14.41 13.55 6.59
C ASP A 228 -13.87 12.33 7.34
N ALA A 229 -14.73 11.35 7.61
CA ALA A 229 -14.33 10.10 8.24
C ALA A 229 -13.33 9.31 7.38
N LYS A 230 -13.55 9.25 6.05
CA LYS A 230 -12.58 8.68 5.11
C LYS A 230 -11.25 9.41 5.16
N PHE A 231 -11.28 10.74 5.18
CA PHE A 231 -10.07 11.55 5.20
C PHE A 231 -9.26 11.32 6.48
N TRP A 232 -9.91 11.38 7.64
CA TRP A 232 -9.30 11.17 8.96
C TRP A 232 -8.74 9.77 9.16
N LEU A 233 -9.26 8.76 8.48
CA LEU A 233 -8.75 7.40 8.58
C LEU A 233 -7.67 7.10 7.52
N ALA A 234 -7.92 7.44 6.25
CA ALA A 234 -7.07 7.03 5.14
C ALA A 234 -5.71 7.76 5.17
N VAL A 235 -5.70 9.05 5.49
CA VAL A 235 -4.46 9.84 5.48
C VAL A 235 -3.49 9.37 6.57
N PRO A 236 -3.87 9.26 7.86
CA PRO A 236 -2.95 8.76 8.89
C PRO A 236 -2.54 7.31 8.67
N THR A 237 -3.45 6.45 8.21
CA THR A 237 -3.14 5.03 7.96
C THR A 237 -2.09 4.87 6.85
N SER A 238 -2.21 5.65 5.77
CA SER A 238 -1.25 5.65 4.66
C SER A 238 0.14 6.12 5.11
N ILE A 239 0.20 7.21 5.89
CA ILE A 239 1.47 7.73 6.41
C ILE A 239 2.11 6.74 7.38
N PHE A 240 1.32 6.17 8.29
CA PHE A 240 1.82 5.21 9.27
C PHE A 240 2.43 3.98 8.59
N GLY A 241 1.75 3.41 7.58
CA GLY A 241 2.29 2.28 6.81
C GLY A 241 3.62 2.61 6.13
N MET A 242 3.73 3.79 5.52
CA MET A 242 4.97 4.24 4.86
C MET A 242 6.13 4.45 5.85
N VAL A 243 5.86 4.97 7.04
CA VAL A 243 6.88 5.22 8.07
C VAL A 243 7.44 3.92 8.66
N LEU A 244 6.66 2.84 8.67
CA LEU A 244 7.12 1.54 9.16
C LEU A 244 8.08 0.83 8.19
N LEU A 245 8.04 1.14 6.88
CA LEU A 245 8.87 0.48 5.87
C LEU A 245 10.37 0.65 6.13
N PRO A 246 10.92 1.87 6.36
CA PRO A 246 12.33 2.04 6.71
C PRO A 246 12.73 1.25 7.96
N ILE A 247 11.88 1.23 8.99
CA ILE A 247 12.17 0.52 10.23
C ILE A 247 12.27 -0.98 9.97
N ALA A 248 11.35 -1.53 9.18
CA ALA A 248 11.37 -2.93 8.78
C ALA A 248 12.62 -3.26 7.95
N TYR A 249 12.93 -2.48 6.91
CA TYR A 249 14.12 -2.70 6.08
C TYR A 249 15.42 -2.59 6.88
N PHE A 250 15.52 -1.61 7.77
CA PHE A 250 16.67 -1.48 8.67
C PHE A 250 16.78 -2.69 9.61
N THR A 251 15.66 -3.16 10.15
CA THR A 251 15.65 -4.36 11.00
C THR A 251 16.13 -5.59 10.23
N PHE A 252 15.61 -5.83 9.03
CA PHE A 252 16.06 -6.94 8.18
C PHE A 252 17.53 -6.81 7.77
N PHE A 253 17.99 -5.59 7.48
CA PHE A 253 19.40 -5.32 7.20
C PHE A 253 20.29 -5.72 8.39
N CYS A 254 19.91 -5.36 9.61
CA CYS A 254 20.60 -5.77 10.83
C CYS A 254 20.52 -7.29 11.05
N MET A 255 19.35 -7.90 10.86
CA MET A 255 19.14 -9.34 11.05
C MET A 255 20.00 -10.20 10.12
N ILE A 256 20.03 -9.86 8.82
CA ILE A 256 20.80 -10.60 7.80
C ILE A 256 22.31 -10.50 8.07
N ASN A 257 22.75 -9.46 8.78
CA ASN A 257 24.15 -9.26 9.18
C ASN A 257 24.48 -9.76 10.60
N SER A 258 23.50 -10.26 11.35
CA SER A 258 23.71 -10.75 12.71
C SER A 258 24.11 -12.23 12.73
N LYS A 259 25.32 -12.52 13.24
CA LYS A 259 25.78 -13.89 13.46
C LYS A 259 24.98 -14.62 14.54
N GLU A 260 24.50 -13.89 15.54
CA GLU A 260 23.66 -14.44 16.62
C GLU A 260 22.35 -15.01 16.09
N LEU A 261 21.72 -14.33 15.11
CA LEU A 261 20.45 -14.76 14.54
C LEU A 261 20.62 -15.77 13.39
N MET A 262 21.56 -15.51 12.49
CA MET A 262 21.72 -16.31 11.27
C MET A 262 22.61 -17.55 11.47
N GLY A 263 23.47 -17.56 12.50
CA GLY A 263 24.41 -18.64 12.74
C GLY A 263 25.24 -18.97 11.50
N ASP A 264 25.30 -20.25 11.15
CA ASP A 264 26.03 -20.74 9.97
C ASP A 264 25.39 -20.35 8.63
N ALA A 265 24.12 -19.92 8.65
CA ALA A 265 23.40 -19.47 7.46
C ALA A 265 23.66 -18.00 7.13
N LEU A 266 24.55 -17.32 7.87
CA LEU A 266 24.98 -15.97 7.58
C LEU A 266 25.48 -15.88 6.12
N PRO A 267 24.98 -14.96 5.28
CA PRO A 267 25.48 -14.80 3.92
C PRO A 267 26.99 -14.52 3.90
N LYS A 268 27.72 -15.14 2.98
CA LYS A 268 29.17 -14.99 2.82
C LYS A 268 29.54 -14.53 1.40
N GLY A 269 30.71 -13.90 1.27
CA GLY A 269 31.27 -13.46 -0.02
C GLY A 269 30.36 -12.50 -0.80
N GLY A 270 30.33 -12.65 -2.12
CA GLY A 270 29.55 -11.79 -3.02
C GLY A 270 28.04 -11.77 -2.73
N LYS A 271 27.46 -12.87 -2.24
CA LYS A 271 26.04 -12.92 -1.86
C LYS A 271 25.72 -11.95 -0.72
N ARG A 272 26.62 -11.80 0.26
CA ARG A 272 26.46 -10.84 1.35
C ARG A 272 26.48 -9.42 0.84
N VAL A 273 27.39 -9.11 -0.07
CA VAL A 273 27.51 -7.78 -0.69
C VAL A 273 26.24 -7.46 -1.47
N ALA A 274 25.78 -8.38 -2.33
CA ALA A 274 24.57 -8.19 -3.12
C ALA A 274 23.32 -7.97 -2.24
N LEU A 275 23.14 -8.77 -1.19
CA LEU A 275 22.02 -8.61 -0.26
C LEU A 275 22.08 -7.30 0.51
N ASN A 276 23.25 -6.90 1.00
CA ASN A 276 23.40 -5.63 1.72
C ASN A 276 23.21 -4.42 0.81
N LEU A 277 23.69 -4.48 -0.44
CA LEU A 277 23.44 -3.43 -1.42
C LEU A 277 21.95 -3.33 -1.75
N ALA A 278 21.28 -4.45 -2.04
CA ALA A 278 19.85 -4.47 -2.32
C ALA A 278 19.03 -3.93 -1.14
N MET A 279 19.34 -4.38 0.08
CA MET A 279 18.69 -3.91 1.31
C MET A 279 18.99 -2.44 1.61
N GLY A 280 20.21 -1.97 1.36
CA GLY A 280 20.60 -0.57 1.54
C GLY A 280 19.88 0.35 0.56
N LEU A 281 19.77 -0.05 -0.71
CA LEU A 281 18.99 0.67 -1.72
C LEU A 281 17.50 0.69 -1.37
N ALA A 282 16.94 -0.43 -0.94
CA ALA A 282 15.54 -0.51 -0.51
C ALA A 282 15.27 0.37 0.73
N LEU A 283 16.17 0.35 1.72
CA LEU A 283 16.10 1.20 2.89
C LEU A 283 16.13 2.69 2.50
N LEU A 284 17.07 3.08 1.63
CA LEU A 284 17.19 4.46 1.16
C LEU A 284 15.93 4.91 0.41
N ALA A 285 15.43 4.09 -0.52
CA ALA A 285 14.21 4.38 -1.26
C ALA A 285 12.98 4.48 -0.33
N ALA A 286 12.85 3.57 0.64
CA ALA A 286 11.77 3.61 1.63
C ALA A 286 11.87 4.85 2.53
N SER A 287 13.08 5.24 2.96
CA SER A 287 13.30 6.45 3.76
C SER A 287 12.92 7.71 3.01
N ILE A 288 13.29 7.83 1.73
CA ILE A 288 12.88 8.95 0.87
C ILE A 288 11.37 8.95 0.70
N GLY A 289 10.76 7.81 0.39
CA GLY A 289 9.31 7.69 0.23
C GLY A 289 8.53 8.04 1.49
N ALA A 290 9.01 7.59 2.66
CA ALA A 290 8.41 7.92 3.95
C ALA A 290 8.54 9.42 4.28
N ALA A 291 9.73 10.01 4.08
CA ALA A 291 9.96 11.43 4.30
C ALA A 291 9.08 12.30 3.39
N TRP A 292 9.00 11.95 2.11
CA TRP A 292 8.12 12.62 1.15
C TRP A 292 6.65 12.49 1.54
N SER A 293 6.19 11.29 1.92
CA SER A 293 4.80 11.06 2.32
C SER A 293 4.40 11.83 3.60
N ILE A 294 5.32 11.97 4.56
CA ILE A 294 5.09 12.78 5.77
C ILE A 294 4.97 14.25 5.36
N TRP A 295 5.95 14.74 4.60
CA TRP A 295 6.02 16.14 4.20
C TRP A 295 4.79 16.52 3.39
N SER A 296 4.49 15.79 2.31
CA SER A 296 3.40 16.13 1.39
C SER A 296 2.01 16.13 2.01
N LYS A 297 1.76 15.33 3.07
CA LYS A 297 0.42 15.17 3.66
C LYS A 297 0.20 15.99 4.93
N ILE A 298 1.17 16.05 5.84
CA ILE A 298 0.99 16.65 7.19
C ILE A 298 2.20 17.46 7.71
N GLN A 299 3.25 17.63 6.90
CA GLN A 299 4.36 18.54 7.17
C GLN A 299 4.97 18.33 8.57
N TRP A 300 5.20 19.41 9.32
CA TRP A 300 5.80 19.40 10.66
C TRP A 300 5.01 18.60 11.70
N ILE A 301 3.68 18.54 11.59
CA ILE A 301 2.85 17.74 12.50
C ILE A 301 3.23 16.26 12.37
N GLY A 302 3.44 15.79 11.14
CA GLY A 302 3.87 14.42 10.91
C GLY A 302 5.27 14.12 11.41
N VAL A 303 6.21 15.05 11.24
CA VAL A 303 7.56 14.92 11.81
C VAL A 303 7.47 14.79 13.34
N GLY A 304 6.63 15.61 13.98
CA GLY A 304 6.35 15.52 15.41
C GLY A 304 5.78 14.16 15.83
N VAL A 305 4.77 13.65 15.11
CA VAL A 305 4.17 12.33 15.39
C VAL A 305 5.19 11.20 15.27
N VAL A 306 6.03 11.23 14.24
CA VAL A 306 7.11 10.23 14.08
C VAL A 306 8.14 10.34 15.20
N GLY A 307 8.52 11.55 15.60
CA GLY A 307 9.41 11.79 16.74
C GLY A 307 8.85 11.22 18.04
N VAL A 308 7.56 11.44 18.32
CA VAL A 308 6.86 10.87 19.48
C VAL A 308 6.82 9.35 19.40
N PHE A 309 6.53 8.77 18.23
CA PHE A 309 6.52 7.32 18.04
C PHE A 309 7.89 6.69 18.33
N ILE A 310 8.98 7.26 17.79
CA ILE A 310 10.35 6.79 18.07
C ILE A 310 10.67 6.88 19.57
N LEU A 311 10.26 7.97 20.22
CA LEU A 311 10.45 8.17 21.65
C LEU A 311 9.67 7.12 22.47
N LEU A 312 8.43 6.82 22.11
CA LEU A 312 7.63 5.77 22.73
C LEU A 312 8.26 4.38 22.55
N VAL A 313 8.79 4.08 21.37
CA VAL A 313 9.53 2.82 21.12
C VAL A 313 10.76 2.73 22.02
N TRP A 314 11.51 3.83 22.15
CA TRP A 314 12.68 3.90 23.04
C TRP A 314 12.31 3.71 24.52
N LEU A 315 11.26 4.39 24.99
CA LEU A 315 10.74 4.24 26.35
C LEU A 315 10.25 2.81 26.59
N GLY A 316 9.52 2.22 25.65
CA GLY A 316 9.05 0.84 25.73
C GLY A 316 10.20 -0.16 25.78
N HIS A 317 11.28 0.07 25.02
CA HIS A 317 12.49 -0.75 25.09
C HIS A 317 13.18 -0.62 26.46
N GLY A 318 13.27 0.59 27.00
CA GLY A 318 13.77 0.85 28.35
C GLY A 318 12.96 0.13 29.42
N TYR A 319 11.63 0.22 29.35
CA TYR A 319 10.70 -0.47 30.25
C TYR A 319 10.86 -1.99 30.18
N ARG A 320 10.90 -2.57 28.98
CA ARG A 320 11.14 -4.02 28.81
C ARG A 320 12.46 -4.47 29.43
N LYS A 321 13.53 -3.70 29.23
CA LYS A 321 14.86 -4.02 29.79
C LYS A 321 14.86 -3.92 31.33
N LEU A 322 14.07 -3.00 31.89
CA LEU A 322 13.86 -2.90 33.33
C LEU A 322 13.10 -4.12 33.87
N ASN A 323 12.00 -4.53 33.23
CA ASN A 323 11.24 -5.72 33.62
C ASN A 323 12.08 -7.00 33.53
N GLN A 324 12.84 -7.19 32.44
CA GLN A 324 13.75 -8.35 32.32
C GLN A 324 14.84 -8.38 33.41
N LYS A 325 15.25 -7.23 33.95
CA LYS A 325 16.16 -7.18 35.10
C LYS A 325 15.43 -7.57 36.38
N LEU A 326 14.19 -7.13 36.57
CA LEU A 326 13.36 -7.49 37.73
C LEU A 326 13.07 -8.99 37.75
N ASP A 327 12.64 -9.59 36.63
CA ASP A 327 12.38 -11.03 36.52
C ASP A 327 13.64 -11.87 36.86
N ARG A 328 14.83 -11.42 36.42
CA ARG A 328 16.11 -12.06 36.77
C ARG A 328 16.50 -11.91 38.25
N ILE A 329 16.03 -10.86 38.92
CA ILE A 329 16.26 -10.66 40.35
C ILE A 329 15.28 -11.53 41.15
N GLU A 330 14.00 -11.58 40.76
CA GLU A 330 13.00 -12.45 41.35
C GLU A 330 13.37 -13.93 41.23
N SER A 331 13.82 -14.39 40.04
CA SER A 331 14.28 -15.77 39.88
C SER A 331 15.45 -16.12 40.80
N LYS A 332 16.38 -15.16 41.03
CA LYS A 332 17.52 -15.35 41.94
C LYS A 332 17.15 -15.27 43.41
N LEU A 333 16.02 -14.65 43.75
CA LEU A 333 15.50 -14.57 45.12
C LEU A 333 14.60 -15.76 45.46
N GLY A 334 13.91 -16.34 44.47
CA GLY A 334 13.08 -17.54 44.63
C GLY A 334 13.83 -18.87 44.66
N ASP A 335 15.09 -18.90 44.21
CA ASP A 335 16.00 -20.05 44.29
C ASP A 335 16.80 -20.11 45.63
N LYS A 336 16.41 -19.32 46.64
CA LYS A 336 16.95 -19.35 48.01
C LYS A 336 15.87 -19.74 49.00
#